data_AF-A0A7W5E3Y6-F1
#
_entry.id   AF-A0A7W5E3Y6-F1
#
_cell.length_a   1.000
_cell.length_b   1.000
_cell.length_c   1.000
_cell.angle_alpha   90.00
_cell.angle_beta   90.00
_cell.angle_gamma   90.00
#
_symmetry.space_group_name_H-M   'P 1'
#
loop_
_entity.id
_entity.type
_entity.pdbx_description
1 polymer ?
#
loop_
_entity_poly.entity_id
_entity_poly.type
_entity_poly.pdbx_seq_one_letter_code
_entity_poly.pdbx_strand_id
1 'polypeptide(L)'
;MDQDLRILLAAWLTGEWDDAELAPALERLRTDRSLRKSLAEELAMLSQTRAVQSSEPRWLKLEDALGAALEHGEDDAVFESRVMASLSQIAPGYQSRRKWLTVAAIVSTVAAFVALAFLPGWLNNDGVERENTIAHQQNTPPIEIAQNNQDDTNTQTRRPIDGVNLVSNSRVSAVAVLSQAVNAQWGGNNRPVAGEGLDLGDFILRRGAVQIEFLSGVRLLLQAPANIELRAADEVLIRYGAASCFVTDMGHGFRVLTKEMEVADLGTAFSIDVKQDGKPEVHVIDGSVEIKSSQHETLEVQEMHAIRMGDDGPEDIEYSPDRFLKTSVIRGRQNAFALRRYNRWKEYAEALSADPSVLLHYTFEETDPSALELINVATDPSRATNGVVIGCQWDRGRWRSKRALLYRNASDRVLFQVPGAFDKATFLVWARVDAITQETTSLLMTEHPGRRALFSPADDKSISEAMKRRSKTTVETVRWELSQHTNNVMFSVGHGIKESDYDKLAVDHPYTRSDRWGTWACMGVTCDVKERTVTHYLNGQPIGTGQFTRAEPLLLDFMELGNFGTTVEELERTGGSAQRRFYGAIDELMIADRVFDASEIKSFWENGKP
;
A
#
# COMPACT_ATOMS: atom_id res chain seq x y z
N MET A 1 -14.42 0.41 -36.17
CA MET A 1 -13.59 0.94 -35.07
C MET A 1 -12.34 1.47 -35.71
N ASP A 2 -12.06 2.76 -35.51
CA ASP A 2 -10.92 3.48 -36.09
C ASP A 2 -9.58 2.85 -35.65
N GLN A 3 -8.55 2.92 -36.50
CA GLN A 3 -7.27 2.26 -36.23
C GLN A 3 -6.52 2.91 -35.05
N ASP A 4 -6.53 4.23 -34.96
CA ASP A 4 -5.87 4.95 -33.86
C ASP A 4 -6.65 4.77 -32.57
N LEU A 5 -7.99 4.72 -32.65
CA LEU A 5 -8.85 4.33 -31.53
C LEU A 5 -8.51 2.91 -31.02
N ARG A 6 -8.25 1.95 -31.92
CA ARG A 6 -7.81 0.60 -31.52
C ARG A 6 -6.45 0.61 -30.82
N ILE A 7 -5.49 1.35 -31.36
CA ILE A 7 -4.14 1.49 -30.80
C ILE A 7 -4.20 2.10 -29.39
N LEU A 8 -4.96 3.19 -29.23
CA LEU A 8 -5.15 3.87 -27.94
C LEU A 8 -5.87 2.99 -26.90
N LEU A 9 -6.91 2.24 -27.32
CA LEU A 9 -7.61 1.30 -26.43
C LEU A 9 -6.78 0.05 -26.09
N ALA A 10 -5.97 -0.46 -27.01
CA ALA A 10 -5.10 -1.60 -26.76
C ALA A 10 -4.04 -1.24 -25.71
N ALA A 11 -3.35 -0.11 -25.88
CA ALA A 11 -2.37 0.40 -24.93
C ALA A 11 -2.99 0.68 -23.53
N TRP A 12 -4.23 1.20 -23.51
CA TRP A 12 -4.99 1.40 -22.26
C TRP A 12 -5.30 0.09 -21.50
N LEU A 13 -5.60 -0.99 -22.24
CA LEU A 13 -5.99 -2.28 -21.66
C LEU A 13 -4.79 -3.10 -21.19
N THR A 14 -3.73 -3.19 -22.00
CA THR A 14 -2.55 -4.02 -21.72
C THR A 14 -1.58 -3.36 -20.74
N GLY A 15 -1.46 -2.03 -20.79
CA GLY A 15 -0.42 -1.31 -20.03
C GLY A 15 0.98 -1.46 -20.61
N GLU A 16 1.13 -2.08 -21.78
CA GLU A 16 2.35 -2.14 -22.59
C GLU A 16 2.24 -1.17 -23.76
N TRP A 17 3.34 -0.50 -24.12
CA TRP A 17 3.34 0.65 -25.03
C TRP A 17 4.61 0.67 -25.89
N ASP A 18 4.47 0.79 -27.22
CA ASP A 18 5.56 1.20 -28.12
C ASP A 18 5.33 2.67 -28.53
N ASP A 19 6.25 3.55 -28.14
CA ASP A 19 6.17 4.99 -28.44
C ASP A 19 6.17 5.28 -29.96
N ALA A 20 6.77 4.41 -30.78
CA ALA A 20 6.82 4.59 -32.23
C ALA A 20 5.47 4.28 -32.91
N GLU A 21 4.74 3.26 -32.46
CA GLU A 21 3.40 2.92 -32.97
C GLU A 21 2.33 3.87 -32.44
N LEU A 22 2.52 4.42 -31.24
CA LEU A 22 1.53 5.23 -30.54
C LEU A 22 1.58 6.73 -30.92
N ALA A 23 2.74 7.26 -31.32
CA ALA A 23 2.91 8.68 -31.62
C ALA A 23 1.92 9.26 -32.66
N PRO A 24 1.60 8.58 -33.78
CA PRO A 24 0.61 9.08 -34.74
C PRO A 24 -0.80 9.18 -34.14
N ALA A 25 -1.21 8.16 -33.36
CA ALA A 25 -2.51 8.11 -32.72
C ALA A 25 -2.67 9.18 -31.63
N LEU A 26 -1.61 9.46 -30.86
CA LEU A 26 -1.60 10.55 -29.88
C LEU A 26 -1.67 11.93 -30.53
N GLU A 27 -0.96 12.15 -31.64
CA GLU A 27 -1.00 13.44 -32.33
C GLU A 27 -2.37 13.69 -32.98
N ARG A 28 -2.98 12.63 -33.54
CA ARG A 28 -4.37 12.70 -33.98
C ARG A 28 -5.34 12.91 -32.82
N LEU A 29 -5.10 12.33 -31.65
CA LEU A 29 -5.97 12.53 -30.47
C LEU A 29 -5.98 14.01 -30.01
N ARG A 30 -4.86 14.74 -30.10
CA ARG A 30 -4.81 16.18 -29.76
C ARG A 30 -5.69 17.02 -30.70
N THR A 31 -5.69 16.68 -31.98
CA THR A 31 -6.27 17.51 -33.05
C THR A 31 -7.70 17.10 -33.45
N ASP A 32 -8.01 15.80 -33.45
CA ASP A 32 -9.29 15.23 -33.89
C ASP A 32 -10.32 15.17 -32.73
N ARG A 33 -11.40 15.95 -32.86
CA ARG A 33 -12.51 15.97 -31.90
C ARG A 33 -13.40 14.72 -31.98
N SER A 34 -13.49 14.08 -33.15
CA SER A 34 -14.27 12.85 -33.33
C SER A 34 -13.56 11.66 -32.68
N LEU A 35 -12.25 11.55 -32.86
CA LEU A 35 -11.43 10.51 -32.22
C LEU A 35 -11.49 10.63 -30.68
N ARG A 36 -11.33 11.84 -30.14
CA ARG A 36 -11.50 12.11 -28.70
C ARG A 36 -12.86 11.66 -28.17
N LYS A 37 -13.95 11.98 -28.89
CA LYS A 37 -15.29 11.57 -28.49
C LYS A 37 -15.45 10.04 -28.51
N SER A 38 -15.01 9.37 -29.57
CA SER A 38 -15.10 7.91 -29.66
C SER A 38 -14.22 7.19 -28.63
N LEU A 39 -13.04 7.73 -28.31
CA LEU A 39 -12.19 7.21 -27.23
C LEU A 39 -12.88 7.38 -25.87
N ALA A 40 -13.47 8.55 -25.59
CA ALA A 40 -14.20 8.79 -24.35
C ALA A 40 -15.42 7.87 -24.19
N GLU A 41 -16.18 7.60 -25.26
CA GLU A 41 -17.32 6.68 -25.26
C GLU A 41 -16.92 5.23 -24.95
N GLU A 42 -15.85 4.73 -25.57
CA GLU A 42 -15.32 3.37 -25.32
C GLU A 42 -14.66 3.27 -23.93
N LEU A 43 -13.89 4.28 -23.52
CA LEU A 43 -13.29 4.32 -22.18
C LEU A 43 -14.35 4.41 -21.07
N ALA A 44 -15.46 5.13 -21.28
CA ALA A 44 -16.57 5.17 -20.33
C ALA A 44 -17.25 3.80 -20.16
N MET A 45 -17.39 3.04 -21.25
CA MET A 45 -17.95 1.68 -21.19
C MET A 45 -16.99 0.70 -20.49
N LEU A 46 -15.69 0.81 -20.78
CA LEU A 46 -14.65 0.01 -20.13
C LEU A 46 -14.47 0.39 -18.66
N SER A 47 -14.56 1.67 -18.28
CA SER A 47 -14.43 2.13 -16.89
C SER A 47 -15.62 1.71 -16.05
N GLN A 48 -16.85 1.77 -16.55
CA GLN A 48 -18.02 1.19 -15.87
C GLN A 48 -17.85 -0.32 -15.60
N THR A 49 -17.22 -1.03 -16.54
CA THR A 49 -16.90 -2.46 -16.36
C THR A 49 -15.77 -2.68 -15.34
N ARG A 50 -14.78 -1.77 -15.28
CA ARG A 50 -13.62 -1.84 -14.37
C ARG A 50 -13.90 -1.33 -12.95
N ALA A 51 -14.82 -0.38 -12.76
CA ALA A 51 -15.26 0.11 -11.46
C ALA A 51 -16.03 -0.96 -10.67
N VAL A 52 -16.71 -1.87 -11.38
CA VAL A 52 -17.32 -3.09 -10.81
C VAL A 52 -16.26 -4.14 -10.40
N GLN A 53 -14.98 -3.98 -10.78
CA GLN A 53 -13.93 -5.00 -10.61
C GLN A 53 -12.61 -4.52 -9.98
N SER A 54 -12.40 -3.23 -9.71
CA SER A 54 -11.16 -2.71 -9.11
C SER A 54 -11.32 -1.34 -8.46
N SER A 55 -10.58 -1.10 -7.37
CA SER A 55 -10.76 0.03 -6.45
C SER A 55 -9.76 1.19 -6.60
N GLU A 56 -9.00 1.28 -7.70
CA GLU A 56 -8.17 2.46 -8.01
C GLU A 56 -7.96 2.62 -9.52
N PRO A 57 -8.14 3.83 -10.11
CA PRO A 57 -7.90 4.05 -11.54
C PRO A 57 -6.60 4.83 -11.83
N ARG A 58 -6.14 4.80 -13.10
CA ARG A 58 -4.87 5.39 -13.55
C ARG A 58 -5.12 6.37 -14.71
N TRP A 59 -5.01 7.68 -14.47
CA TRP A 59 -5.44 8.70 -15.45
C TRP A 59 -4.44 9.84 -15.73
N LEU A 60 -3.26 9.89 -15.09
CA LEU A 60 -2.34 11.04 -15.19
C LEU A 60 -1.99 11.55 -16.61
N LYS A 61 -1.85 10.64 -17.59
CA LYS A 61 -1.60 11.03 -19.00
C LYS A 61 -2.85 11.46 -19.77
N LEU A 62 -4.04 11.12 -19.27
CA LEU A 62 -5.33 11.51 -19.84
C LEU A 62 -5.77 12.87 -19.27
N GLU A 63 -5.49 13.14 -18.00
CA GLU A 63 -5.59 14.47 -17.37
C GLU A 63 -4.74 15.50 -18.13
N ASP A 64 -3.44 15.21 -18.33
CA ASP A 64 -2.51 16.00 -19.15
C ASP A 64 -3.01 16.26 -20.59
N ALA A 65 -3.83 15.36 -21.15
CA ALA A 65 -4.35 15.45 -22.52
C ALA A 65 -5.75 16.09 -22.63
N LEU A 66 -6.48 16.21 -21.51
CA LEU A 66 -7.81 16.81 -21.43
C LEU A 66 -7.82 18.19 -20.77
N GLY A 67 -6.75 18.57 -20.06
CA GLY A 67 -6.63 19.88 -19.42
C GLY A 67 -7.54 20.07 -18.20
N ALA A 68 -7.96 18.97 -17.56
CA ALA A 68 -8.82 19.01 -16.39
C ALA A 68 -7.97 18.93 -15.11
N ALA A 69 -7.85 20.06 -14.40
CA ALA A 69 -7.23 20.11 -13.08
C ALA A 69 -8.12 19.44 -12.02
N LEU A 70 -7.50 18.75 -11.06
CA LEU A 70 -8.17 18.15 -9.90
C LEU A 70 -8.38 19.21 -8.82
N GLU A 71 -9.58 19.79 -8.73
CA GLU A 71 -10.03 20.51 -7.54
C GLU A 71 -10.02 19.56 -6.32
N HIS A 72 -9.22 19.87 -5.30
CA HIS A 72 -9.02 18.97 -4.16
C HIS A 72 -10.08 19.18 -3.07
N GLY A 73 -10.95 18.20 -2.82
CA GLY A 73 -11.79 18.19 -1.62
C GLY A 73 -13.05 17.32 -1.67
N GLU A 74 -13.51 16.89 -2.86
CA GLU A 74 -14.73 16.10 -2.98
C GLU A 74 -14.48 14.58 -2.96
N ASP A 75 -15.48 13.86 -2.45
CA ASP A 75 -15.60 12.41 -2.46
C ASP A 75 -15.55 11.86 -3.91
N ASP A 76 -14.84 10.76 -4.17
CA ASP A 76 -14.56 10.24 -5.52
C ASP A 76 -15.86 9.98 -6.32
N ALA A 77 -16.94 9.60 -5.63
CA ALA A 77 -18.27 9.39 -6.22
C ALA A 77 -18.93 10.71 -6.70
N VAL A 78 -18.60 11.85 -6.09
CA VAL A 78 -19.08 13.18 -6.48
C VAL A 78 -18.29 13.72 -7.66
N PHE A 79 -16.98 13.48 -7.71
CA PHE A 79 -16.17 13.74 -8.90
C PHE A 79 -16.65 12.92 -10.11
N GLU A 80 -16.86 11.60 -9.94
CA GLU A 80 -17.44 10.74 -10.98
C GLU A 80 -18.80 11.27 -11.46
N SER A 81 -19.66 11.72 -10.53
CA SER A 81 -20.95 12.35 -10.83
C SER A 81 -20.80 13.68 -11.58
N ARG A 82 -19.82 14.54 -11.26
CA ARG A 82 -19.53 15.79 -12.00
C ARG A 82 -18.98 15.53 -13.39
N VAL A 83 -18.05 14.58 -13.54
CA VAL A 83 -17.52 14.16 -14.85
C VAL A 83 -18.64 13.63 -15.73
N MET A 84 -19.50 12.75 -15.19
CA MET A 84 -20.68 12.25 -15.91
C MET A 84 -21.71 13.34 -16.22
N ALA A 85 -21.92 14.31 -15.33
CA ALA A 85 -22.79 15.46 -15.58
C ALA A 85 -22.25 16.35 -16.71
N SER A 86 -20.97 16.73 -16.68
CA SER A 86 -20.33 17.52 -17.74
C SER A 86 -20.30 16.80 -19.08
N LEU A 87 -20.05 15.48 -19.09
CA LEU A 87 -20.16 14.65 -20.30
C LEU A 87 -21.61 14.60 -20.83
N SER A 88 -22.61 14.60 -19.94
CA SER A 88 -24.02 14.65 -20.34
C SER A 88 -24.44 16.00 -20.93
N GLN A 89 -23.83 17.11 -20.49
CA GLN A 89 -24.09 18.46 -21.02
C GLN A 89 -23.50 18.68 -22.43
N ILE A 90 -22.46 17.93 -22.81
CA ILE A 90 -21.84 17.97 -24.15
C ILE A 90 -22.70 17.22 -25.20
N ALA A 91 -23.74 16.50 -24.79
CA ALA A 91 -24.63 15.75 -25.67
C ALA A 91 -25.91 16.54 -26.02
N PRO A 92 -26.05 17.14 -27.23
CA PRO A 92 -27.37 17.44 -27.75
C PRO A 92 -28.13 16.11 -27.92
N GLY A 93 -29.32 16.04 -27.33
CA GLY A 93 -30.01 14.76 -27.08
C GLY A 93 -30.25 13.93 -28.34
N TYR A 94 -29.79 12.67 -28.32
CA TYR A 94 -30.12 11.69 -29.35
C TYR A 94 -31.05 10.61 -28.79
N GLN A 95 -32.34 10.72 -29.11
CA GLN A 95 -33.31 9.66 -28.86
C GLN A 95 -33.02 8.46 -29.77
N SER A 96 -32.78 7.26 -29.19
CA SER A 96 -33.40 6.01 -29.66
C SER A 96 -32.98 4.80 -28.81
N ARG A 97 -33.94 4.24 -28.05
CA ARG A 97 -33.78 2.94 -27.35
C ARG A 97 -33.76 1.78 -28.34
N ARG A 98 -32.64 1.51 -29.06
CA ARG A 98 -32.55 0.27 -29.89
C ARG A 98 -31.17 -0.27 -30.33
N LYS A 99 -30.05 0.01 -29.63
CA LYS A 99 -28.73 -0.57 -29.98
C LYS A 99 -27.84 -1.12 -28.84
N TRP A 100 -28.38 -1.37 -27.66
CA TRP A 100 -27.62 -2.03 -26.56
C TRP A 100 -27.20 -3.49 -26.87
N LEU A 101 -27.85 -4.16 -27.83
CA LEU A 101 -27.56 -5.57 -28.16
C LEU A 101 -26.42 -5.79 -29.17
N THR A 102 -25.90 -4.75 -29.82
CA THR A 102 -24.87 -4.91 -30.87
C THR A 102 -23.42 -4.77 -30.40
N VAL A 103 -23.16 -4.19 -29.22
CA VAL A 103 -21.78 -4.02 -28.71
C VAL A 103 -21.29 -5.28 -27.99
N ALA A 104 -22.16 -5.92 -27.19
CA ALA A 104 -21.85 -7.19 -26.52
C ALA A 104 -21.41 -8.32 -27.48
N ALA A 105 -21.89 -8.31 -28.73
CA ALA A 105 -21.53 -9.30 -29.74
C ALA A 105 -20.09 -9.15 -30.29
N ILE A 106 -19.51 -7.96 -30.23
CA ILE A 106 -18.18 -7.66 -30.82
C ILE A 106 -17.06 -8.04 -29.85
N VAL A 107 -17.25 -7.84 -28.54
CA VAL A 107 -16.27 -8.25 -27.51
C VAL A 107 -16.15 -9.77 -27.46
N SER A 108 -17.28 -10.50 -27.54
CA SER A 108 -17.26 -11.97 -27.58
C SER A 108 -16.59 -12.57 -28.82
N THR A 109 -16.58 -11.89 -29.97
CA THR A 109 -15.99 -12.44 -31.20
C THR A 109 -14.46 -12.35 -31.22
N VAL A 110 -13.85 -11.35 -30.57
CA VAL A 110 -12.38 -11.25 -30.45
C VAL A 110 -11.84 -12.26 -29.42
N ALA A 111 -12.52 -12.42 -28.29
CA ALA A 111 -12.15 -13.43 -27.28
C ALA A 111 -12.31 -14.87 -27.79
N ALA A 112 -13.38 -15.16 -28.53
CA ALA A 112 -13.62 -16.51 -29.07
C ALA A 112 -12.62 -16.93 -30.15
N PHE A 113 -12.09 -15.99 -30.96
CA PHE A 113 -11.17 -16.34 -32.05
C PHE A 113 -9.77 -16.77 -31.58
N VAL A 114 -9.35 -16.39 -30.37
CA VAL A 114 -8.09 -16.85 -29.77
C VAL A 114 -8.28 -18.21 -29.08
N ALA A 115 -9.47 -18.47 -28.51
CA ALA A 115 -9.76 -19.71 -27.79
C ALA A 115 -10.06 -20.93 -28.69
N LEU A 116 -10.54 -20.73 -29.94
CA LEU A 116 -10.96 -21.84 -30.81
C LEU A 116 -9.85 -22.47 -31.67
N ALA A 117 -8.60 -22.01 -31.56
CA ALA A 117 -7.48 -22.53 -32.36
C ALA A 117 -6.90 -23.86 -31.83
N PHE A 118 -7.21 -24.25 -30.58
CA PHE A 118 -6.58 -25.40 -29.92
C PHE A 118 -7.56 -26.19 -29.03
N LEU A 119 -8.46 -27.00 -29.63
CA LEU A 119 -8.98 -28.29 -29.09
C LEU A 119 -10.08 -28.90 -30.01
N PRO A 120 -10.01 -30.20 -30.37
CA PRO A 120 -11.09 -30.89 -31.08
C PRO A 120 -11.89 -31.88 -30.20
N GLY A 121 -13.23 -31.75 -30.18
CA GLY A 121 -14.19 -32.81 -29.80
C GLY A 121 -14.32 -33.10 -28.29
N TRP A 122 -15.51 -33.18 -27.68
CA TRP A 122 -16.71 -33.88 -28.14
C TRP A 122 -17.98 -33.37 -27.43
N LEU A 123 -19.16 -33.68 -27.95
CA LEU A 123 -20.49 -33.32 -27.41
C LEU A 123 -21.33 -34.57 -27.14
N ASN A 124 -21.97 -34.63 -25.97
CA ASN A 124 -23.33 -35.13 -25.66
C ASN A 124 -23.42 -35.34 -24.13
N ASN A 125 -24.35 -34.73 -23.39
CA ASN A 125 -25.82 -34.86 -23.42
C ASN A 125 -26.31 -36.21 -22.86
N ASP A 126 -26.93 -36.15 -21.69
CA ASP A 126 -28.31 -36.61 -21.45
C ASP A 126 -28.80 -36.07 -20.10
N GLY A 127 -30.10 -35.82 -19.96
CA GLY A 127 -30.72 -35.34 -18.72
C GLY A 127 -31.70 -36.36 -18.13
N VAL A 128 -32.47 -35.97 -17.11
CA VAL A 128 -33.91 -36.31 -16.93
C VAL A 128 -34.50 -35.60 -15.68
N GLU A 129 -35.82 -35.47 -15.73
CA GLU A 129 -36.81 -34.66 -15.01
C GLU A 129 -36.95 -34.74 -13.45
N ARG A 130 -37.49 -33.63 -12.88
CA ARG A 130 -38.62 -33.46 -11.90
C ARG A 130 -38.63 -34.33 -10.59
N GLU A 131 -39.21 -33.93 -9.45
CA GLU A 131 -40.35 -33.02 -9.20
C GLU A 131 -40.40 -32.48 -7.73
N ASN A 132 -41.03 -31.30 -7.56
CA ASN A 132 -41.60 -30.62 -6.38
C ASN A 132 -41.49 -31.17 -4.93
N THR A 133 -41.17 -30.27 -3.98
CA THR A 133 -41.98 -30.08 -2.75
C THR A 133 -41.79 -28.69 -2.13
N ILE A 134 -42.87 -28.02 -1.71
CA ILE A 134 -42.88 -26.72 -1.01
C ILE A 134 -43.90 -26.77 0.13
N ALA A 135 -43.50 -26.39 1.37
CA ALA A 135 -44.34 -25.61 2.31
C ALA A 135 -43.63 -25.31 3.66
N HIS A 136 -43.80 -24.06 4.13
CA HIS A 136 -43.73 -23.59 5.55
C HIS A 136 -42.33 -23.57 6.22
N GLN A 137 -41.96 -22.63 7.11
CA GLN A 137 -42.56 -21.40 7.70
C GLN A 137 -41.39 -20.51 8.22
N GLN A 138 -41.49 -19.31 8.83
CA GLN A 138 -42.60 -18.54 9.43
C GLN A 138 -42.42 -17.00 9.20
N ASN A 139 -42.66 -16.12 10.19
CA ASN A 139 -42.59 -14.65 10.12
C ASN A 139 -41.81 -14.02 11.30
N THR A 140 -41.34 -12.78 11.15
CA THR A 140 -41.01 -11.86 12.26
C THR A 140 -41.49 -10.43 11.92
N PRO A 141 -42.15 -9.68 12.83
CA PRO A 141 -42.72 -8.34 12.55
C PRO A 141 -41.76 -7.17 12.82
N PRO A 142 -42.05 -5.95 12.32
CA PRO A 142 -41.23 -4.75 12.50
C PRO A 142 -41.50 -4.00 13.83
N ILE A 143 -40.54 -3.17 14.26
CA ILE A 143 -40.60 -2.35 15.48
C ILE A 143 -41.06 -0.93 15.13
N GLU A 144 -42.03 -0.40 15.90
CA GLU A 144 -42.54 0.97 15.77
C GLU A 144 -41.64 2.02 16.43
N ILE A 145 -41.62 3.23 15.87
CA ILE A 145 -40.91 4.40 16.44
C ILE A 145 -41.90 5.23 17.25
N ALA A 146 -41.69 5.31 18.57
CA ALA A 146 -42.49 6.16 19.45
C ALA A 146 -41.93 7.60 19.49
N GLN A 147 -42.78 8.58 19.18
CA GLN A 147 -42.51 9.99 19.46
C GLN A 147 -42.88 10.31 20.92
N ASN A 148 -42.07 11.14 21.58
CA ASN A 148 -42.47 11.79 22.84
C ASN A 148 -41.99 13.25 22.82
N ASN A 149 -42.95 14.17 22.75
CA ASN A 149 -42.74 15.59 23.04
C ASN A 149 -43.05 15.84 24.51
N GLN A 150 -42.18 16.57 25.21
CA GLN A 150 -42.60 17.34 26.36
C GLN A 150 -41.71 18.58 26.50
N ASP A 151 -42.33 19.75 26.41
CA ASP A 151 -41.71 21.03 26.74
C ASP A 151 -41.38 21.08 28.24
N ASP A 152 -40.21 21.60 28.59
CA ASP A 152 -40.06 22.33 29.85
C ASP A 152 -39.00 23.42 29.72
N THR A 153 -39.43 24.67 29.92
CA THR A 153 -38.59 25.86 29.76
C THR A 153 -37.70 26.09 30.98
N ASN A 154 -36.38 26.17 30.81
CA ASN A 154 -35.56 26.86 31.80
C ASN A 154 -34.32 27.54 31.20
N THR A 155 -34.31 28.88 31.22
CA THR A 155 -33.28 29.72 30.62
C THR A 155 -32.13 29.94 31.62
N GLN A 156 -31.03 29.20 31.48
CA GLN A 156 -29.79 29.50 32.21
C GLN A 156 -28.61 29.76 31.27
N THR A 157 -28.09 30.98 31.36
CA THR A 157 -26.90 31.47 30.66
C THR A 157 -25.67 30.66 31.04
N ARG A 158 -25.15 29.85 30.10
CA ARG A 158 -23.82 29.24 30.25
C ARG A 158 -22.75 30.31 30.15
N ARG A 159 -21.91 30.38 31.18
CA ARG A 159 -20.69 31.21 31.21
C ARG A 159 -19.66 30.69 30.19
N PRO A 160 -18.71 31.52 29.72
CA PRO A 160 -17.55 31.02 28.98
C PRO A 160 -16.78 30.02 29.85
N ILE A 161 -16.24 28.97 29.24
CA ILE A 161 -15.31 28.08 29.91
C ILE A 161 -13.94 28.74 29.85
N ASP A 162 -13.51 29.31 30.97
CA ASP A 162 -12.15 29.84 31.11
C ASP A 162 -11.11 28.73 31.01
N GLY A 163 -10.02 28.99 30.27
CA GLY A 163 -8.72 28.39 30.55
C GLY A 163 -8.51 26.93 30.16
N VAL A 164 -8.64 26.58 28.87
CA VAL A 164 -7.85 25.46 28.34
C VAL A 164 -6.39 25.91 28.25
N ASN A 165 -5.63 25.70 29.33
CA ASN A 165 -4.17 25.80 29.29
C ASN A 165 -3.63 24.63 28.46
N LEU A 166 -3.44 24.86 27.15
CA LEU A 166 -2.60 24.00 26.33
C LEU A 166 -1.21 24.00 26.95
N VAL A 167 -0.77 22.83 27.43
CA VAL A 167 0.58 22.63 27.96
C VAL A 167 1.56 22.71 26.79
N SER A 168 2.03 23.93 26.52
CA SER A 168 2.99 24.25 25.46
C SER A 168 4.38 23.76 25.86
N ASN A 169 4.57 22.44 25.76
CA ASN A 169 5.88 21.83 25.82
C ASN A 169 6.61 22.15 24.49
N SER A 170 7.13 23.37 24.41
CA SER A 170 7.64 24.00 23.19
C SER A 170 8.93 23.34 22.70
N ARG A 171 8.77 22.30 21.88
CA ARG A 171 9.58 22.17 20.67
C ARG A 171 8.83 22.91 19.56
N VAL A 172 9.57 23.63 18.72
CA VAL A 172 8.98 24.36 17.59
C VAL A 172 8.20 23.36 16.74
N SER A 173 6.96 23.70 16.36
CA SER A 173 6.19 22.83 15.47
C SER A 173 6.81 22.87 14.08
N ALA A 174 7.05 21.68 13.50
CA ALA A 174 7.40 21.56 12.09
C ALA A 174 6.37 22.30 11.22
N VAL A 175 6.84 23.05 10.23
CA VAL A 175 6.00 23.88 9.33
C VAL A 175 5.76 23.22 7.97
N ALA A 176 6.52 22.19 7.66
CA ALA A 176 6.41 21.38 6.45
C ALA A 176 6.81 19.92 6.72
N VAL A 177 6.67 19.06 5.72
CA VAL A 177 7.12 17.66 5.71
C VAL A 177 7.95 17.40 4.47
N LEU A 178 9.07 16.72 4.60
CA LEU A 178 9.82 16.21 3.44
C LEU A 178 9.12 14.96 2.89
N SER A 179 8.07 15.10 2.11
CA SER A 179 7.28 13.93 1.70
C SER A 179 7.97 13.04 0.66
N GLN A 180 8.88 13.58 -0.16
CA GLN A 180 9.69 12.77 -1.08
C GLN A 180 11.14 13.25 -1.22
N ALA A 181 12.05 12.31 -1.43
CA ALA A 181 13.44 12.58 -1.77
C ALA A 181 13.96 11.57 -2.82
N VAL A 182 14.76 12.05 -3.77
CA VAL A 182 15.37 11.22 -4.83
C VAL A 182 16.85 11.57 -4.97
N ASN A 183 17.71 10.63 -4.56
CA ASN A 183 19.18 10.81 -4.50
C ASN A 183 19.60 12.10 -3.76
N ALA A 184 18.79 12.55 -2.80
CA ALA A 184 19.00 13.78 -2.05
C ALA A 184 20.29 13.68 -1.22
N GLN A 185 21.14 14.69 -1.32
CA GLN A 185 22.31 14.83 -0.46
C GLN A 185 22.28 16.23 0.16
N TRP A 186 22.04 16.28 1.46
CA TRP A 186 21.99 17.53 2.22
C TRP A 186 23.39 17.97 2.66
N GLY A 187 23.64 19.27 2.60
CA GLY A 187 24.81 19.93 3.20
C GLY A 187 24.45 20.63 4.50
N GLY A 188 25.47 20.96 5.30
CA GLY A 188 25.27 21.59 6.61
C GLY A 188 24.80 20.61 7.69
N ASN A 189 24.05 21.15 8.65
CA ASN A 189 23.60 20.44 9.84
C ASN A 189 22.23 19.79 9.65
N ASN A 190 21.31 20.44 8.95
CA ASN A 190 19.97 19.94 8.67
C ASN A 190 20.02 18.89 7.55
N ARG A 191 19.61 17.65 7.85
CA ARG A 191 19.71 16.51 6.93
C ARG A 191 18.45 15.62 6.96
N PRO A 192 17.27 16.19 6.66
CA PRO A 192 16.00 15.49 6.83
C PRO A 192 15.87 14.27 5.92
N VAL A 193 15.16 13.25 6.40
CA VAL A 193 14.77 12.05 5.64
C VAL A 193 13.31 12.09 5.21
N ALA A 194 12.94 11.33 4.18
CA ALA A 194 11.56 11.35 3.69
C ALA A 194 10.56 10.87 4.75
N GLY A 195 9.48 11.61 4.94
CA GLY A 195 8.50 11.44 6.02
C GLY A 195 8.79 12.25 7.30
N GLU A 196 9.92 12.95 7.38
CA GLU A 196 10.28 13.80 8.52
C GLU A 196 9.63 15.20 8.41
N GLY A 197 9.20 15.74 9.56
CA GLY A 197 8.77 17.14 9.67
C GLY A 197 9.95 18.09 9.60
N LEU A 198 9.76 19.24 8.95
CA LEU A 198 10.77 20.27 8.76
C LEU A 198 10.45 21.48 9.64
N ASP A 199 11.37 21.81 10.54
CA ASP A 199 11.36 23.04 11.31
C ASP A 199 11.85 24.24 10.48
N LEU A 200 11.73 25.45 11.03
CA LEU A 200 12.29 26.67 10.46
C LEU A 200 13.83 26.61 10.34
N GLY A 201 14.38 27.20 9.28
CA GLY A 201 15.83 27.35 9.08
C GLY A 201 16.34 26.95 7.68
N ASP A 202 17.67 26.95 7.52
CA ASP A 202 18.33 26.69 6.24
C ASP A 202 18.37 25.20 5.86
N PHE A 203 18.13 24.89 4.59
CA PHE A 203 18.25 23.57 3.98
C PHE A 203 19.06 23.66 2.68
N ILE A 204 20.23 23.01 2.65
CA ILE A 204 21.19 23.08 1.53
C ILE A 204 21.17 21.76 0.77
N LEU A 205 20.46 21.70 -0.36
CA LEU A 205 20.41 20.50 -1.20
C LEU A 205 21.58 20.50 -2.20
N ARG A 206 22.56 19.62 -1.98
CA ARG A 206 23.78 19.52 -2.80
C ARG A 206 23.60 18.68 -4.06
N ARG A 207 22.81 17.60 -3.98
CA ARG A 207 22.46 16.71 -5.10
C ARG A 207 21.05 16.17 -4.94
N GLY A 208 20.47 15.70 -6.04
CA GLY A 208 19.16 15.08 -6.08
C GLY A 208 18.02 16.07 -6.26
N ALA A 209 16.82 15.64 -5.89
CA ALA A 209 15.64 16.47 -5.83
C ALA A 209 14.72 16.02 -4.69
N VAL A 210 13.87 16.92 -4.22
CA VAL A 210 12.95 16.68 -3.11
C VAL A 210 11.57 17.28 -3.37
N GLN A 211 10.57 16.74 -2.70
CA GLN A 211 9.22 17.30 -2.56
C GLN A 211 9.04 17.66 -1.08
N ILE A 212 8.77 18.93 -0.83
CA ILE A 212 8.44 19.48 0.49
C ILE A 212 6.96 19.85 0.44
N GLU A 213 6.19 19.42 1.43
CA GLU A 213 4.77 19.76 1.58
C GLU A 213 4.61 20.61 2.84
N PHE A 214 4.32 21.89 2.66
CA PHE A 214 4.06 22.83 3.73
C PHE A 214 2.69 22.55 4.34
N LEU A 215 2.57 22.73 5.67
CA LEU A 215 1.31 22.53 6.38
C LEU A 215 0.24 23.58 6.04
N SER A 216 0.61 24.63 5.29
CA SER A 216 -0.30 25.57 4.62
C SER A 216 -1.01 24.98 3.40
N GLY A 217 -0.66 23.79 2.93
CA GLY A 217 -1.24 23.19 1.73
C GLY A 217 -0.50 23.51 0.42
N VAL A 218 0.80 23.82 0.51
CA VAL A 218 1.66 24.07 -0.66
C VAL A 218 2.67 22.96 -0.86
N ARG A 219 2.80 22.46 -2.10
CA ARG A 219 3.83 21.52 -2.51
C ARG A 219 4.95 22.25 -3.26
N LEU A 220 6.16 22.21 -2.70
CA LEU A 220 7.38 22.72 -3.31
C LEU A 220 8.24 21.56 -3.82
N LEU A 221 8.47 21.51 -5.13
CA LEU A 221 9.48 20.64 -5.73
C LEU A 221 10.79 21.41 -5.82
N LEU A 222 11.88 20.89 -5.27
CA LEU A 222 13.18 21.56 -5.24
C LEU A 222 14.26 20.70 -5.90
N GLN A 223 15.01 21.28 -6.84
CA GLN A 223 16.09 20.62 -7.55
C GLN A 223 17.47 21.14 -7.13
N ALA A 224 18.41 20.22 -6.90
CA ALA A 224 19.79 20.57 -6.58
C ALA A 224 20.57 21.14 -7.80
N PRO A 225 21.55 22.04 -7.59
CA PRO A 225 21.95 22.60 -6.31
C PRO A 225 20.99 23.70 -5.84
N ALA A 226 20.56 23.64 -4.58
CA ALA A 226 19.67 24.63 -3.99
C ALA A 226 20.05 24.99 -2.55
N ASN A 227 19.67 26.20 -2.13
CA ASN A 227 19.76 26.67 -0.76
C ASN A 227 18.50 27.47 -0.44
N ILE A 228 17.67 26.94 0.46
CA ILE A 228 16.42 27.56 0.88
C ILE A 228 16.41 27.76 2.40
N GLU A 229 15.63 28.72 2.88
CA GLU A 229 15.37 28.98 4.30
C GLU A 229 13.85 28.91 4.51
N LEU A 230 13.38 27.95 5.32
CA LEU A 230 11.98 27.89 5.74
C LEU A 230 11.76 28.94 6.82
N ARG A 231 10.90 29.92 6.56
CA ARG A 231 10.70 31.09 7.44
C ARG A 231 9.37 31.09 8.17
N ALA A 232 8.33 30.58 7.52
CA ALA A 232 7.02 30.33 8.11
C ALA A 232 6.37 29.11 7.45
N ALA A 233 5.13 28.79 7.86
CA ALA A 233 4.34 27.77 7.16
C ALA A 233 3.86 28.25 5.76
N ASP A 234 3.81 29.56 5.56
CA ASP A 234 3.38 30.27 4.35
C ASP A 234 4.54 31.01 3.64
N GLU A 235 5.79 30.86 4.10
CA GLU A 235 6.93 31.63 3.58
C GLU A 235 8.21 30.78 3.44
N VAL A 236 8.80 30.81 2.24
CA VAL A 236 10.12 30.23 1.94
C VAL A 236 11.01 31.25 1.23
N LEU A 237 12.25 31.40 1.69
CA LEU A 237 13.29 32.12 0.96
C LEU A 237 14.11 31.16 0.10
N ILE A 238 14.22 31.43 -1.20
CA ILE A 238 15.14 30.74 -2.10
C ILE A 238 16.34 31.64 -2.35
N ARG A 239 17.52 31.22 -1.87
CA ARG A 239 18.79 31.95 -2.07
C ARG A 239 19.44 31.63 -3.42
N TYR A 240 19.32 30.37 -3.85
CA TYR A 240 19.60 29.89 -5.21
C TYR A 240 18.95 28.52 -5.41
N GLY A 241 18.72 28.14 -6.67
CA GLY A 241 18.18 26.85 -7.09
C GLY A 241 16.86 26.98 -7.86
N ALA A 242 16.46 25.89 -8.51
CA ALA A 242 15.22 25.80 -9.25
C ALA A 242 14.15 25.07 -8.42
N ALA A 243 12.94 25.64 -8.41
CA ALA A 243 11.79 25.08 -7.71
C ALA A 243 10.48 25.23 -8.51
N SER A 244 9.51 24.38 -8.21
CA SER A 244 8.12 24.50 -8.70
C SER A 244 7.17 24.46 -7.51
N CYS A 245 6.30 25.46 -7.41
CA CYS A 245 5.27 25.58 -6.38
C CYS A 245 3.93 25.14 -6.97
N PHE A 246 3.20 24.33 -6.23
CA PHE A 246 1.81 23.97 -6.51
C PHE A 246 1.01 24.30 -5.26
N VAL A 247 0.18 25.33 -5.37
CA VAL A 247 -0.64 25.85 -4.27
C VAL A 247 -2.06 25.29 -4.40
N THR A 248 -2.67 24.96 -3.25
CA THR A 248 -4.09 24.59 -3.16
C THR A 248 -4.90 25.77 -2.62
N ASP A 249 -6.22 25.71 -2.71
CA ASP A 249 -7.14 26.73 -2.18
C ASP A 249 -6.90 27.07 -0.69
N MET A 250 -6.34 26.13 0.09
CA MET A 250 -5.99 26.38 1.50
C MET A 250 -4.64 27.09 1.68
N GLY A 251 -3.80 27.12 0.64
CA GLY A 251 -2.47 27.71 0.62
C GLY A 251 -2.37 29.07 -0.10
N HIS A 252 -3.49 29.67 -0.50
CA HIS A 252 -3.53 31.03 -1.06
C HIS A 252 -2.72 32.01 -0.20
N GLY A 253 -1.95 32.89 -0.84
CA GLY A 253 -1.08 33.86 -0.15
C GLY A 253 0.27 33.31 0.29
N PHE A 254 0.64 32.08 -0.10
CA PHE A 254 2.00 31.56 0.08
C PHE A 254 3.03 32.44 -0.63
N ARG A 255 4.13 32.74 0.04
CA ARG A 255 5.17 33.67 -0.45
C ARG A 255 6.51 32.95 -0.67
N VAL A 256 7.00 33.07 -1.90
CA VAL A 256 8.37 32.70 -2.27
C VAL A 256 9.21 33.97 -2.32
N LEU A 257 10.09 34.12 -1.34
CA LEU A 257 11.03 35.23 -1.28
C LEU A 257 12.31 34.88 -2.03
N THR A 258 12.91 35.89 -2.64
CA THR A 258 14.29 35.87 -3.13
C THR A 258 15.03 37.08 -2.59
N LYS A 259 16.27 37.32 -3.06
CA LYS A 259 16.99 38.56 -2.75
C LYS A 259 16.36 39.81 -3.41
N GLU A 260 15.70 39.65 -4.56
CA GLU A 260 15.39 40.76 -5.47
C GLU A 260 13.88 40.98 -5.68
N MET A 261 13.08 39.93 -5.48
CA MET A 261 11.61 39.97 -5.51
C MET A 261 10.97 39.04 -4.47
N GLU A 262 9.72 39.35 -4.12
CA GLU A 262 8.74 38.45 -3.50
C GLU A 262 7.75 37.99 -4.58
N VAL A 263 7.44 36.70 -4.63
CA VAL A 263 6.30 36.15 -5.38
C VAL A 263 5.23 35.75 -4.38
N ALA A 264 4.04 36.33 -4.47
CA ALA A 264 2.88 35.97 -3.69
C ALA A 264 1.87 35.22 -4.58
N ASP A 265 1.46 34.04 -4.13
CA ASP A 265 0.60 33.16 -4.90
C ASP A 265 -0.90 33.46 -4.68
N LEU A 266 -1.68 33.46 -5.76
CA LEU A 266 -3.13 33.73 -5.74
C LEU A 266 -4.00 32.45 -5.87
N GLY A 267 -3.41 31.25 -5.75
CA GLY A 267 -4.04 29.94 -5.96
C GLY A 267 -3.57 29.29 -7.26
N THR A 268 -2.27 29.09 -7.40
CA THR A 268 -1.63 28.97 -8.72
C THR A 268 -0.47 27.96 -8.72
N ALA A 269 -0.14 27.47 -9.91
CA ALA A 269 1.08 26.70 -10.13
C ALA A 269 2.11 27.58 -10.85
N PHE A 270 3.31 27.68 -10.30
CA PHE A 270 4.40 28.45 -10.91
C PHE A 270 5.76 27.80 -10.63
N SER A 271 6.76 28.15 -11.42
CA SER A 271 8.14 27.74 -11.22
C SER A 271 9.06 28.94 -11.12
N ILE A 272 10.14 28.77 -10.35
CA ILE A 272 11.13 29.81 -10.08
C ILE A 272 12.54 29.23 -10.20
N ASP A 273 13.44 29.90 -10.91
CA ASP A 273 14.86 29.56 -10.97
C ASP A 273 15.69 30.75 -10.49
N VAL A 274 16.29 30.62 -9.31
CA VAL A 274 17.19 31.63 -8.75
C VAL A 274 18.62 31.22 -9.09
N LYS A 275 19.20 31.88 -10.09
CA LYS A 275 20.57 31.63 -10.56
C LYS A 275 21.59 32.06 -9.50
N GLN A 276 22.85 31.62 -9.64
CA GLN A 276 23.92 31.92 -8.66
C GLN A 276 24.38 33.38 -8.65
N ASP A 277 24.08 34.16 -9.70
CA ASP A 277 24.25 35.62 -9.72
C ASP A 277 23.19 36.35 -8.87
N GLY A 278 22.13 35.64 -8.46
CA GLY A 278 21.04 36.14 -7.63
C GLY A 278 19.78 36.52 -8.41
N LYS A 279 19.82 36.50 -9.74
CA LYS A 279 18.70 36.92 -10.60
C LYS A 279 17.66 35.82 -10.75
N PRO A 280 16.40 36.04 -10.30
CA PRO A 280 15.35 35.05 -10.44
C PRO A 280 14.61 35.13 -11.79
N GLU A 281 14.21 33.96 -12.31
CA GLU A 281 13.22 33.78 -13.38
C GLU A 281 11.95 33.16 -12.80
N VAL A 282 10.77 33.68 -13.12
CA VAL A 282 9.44 33.11 -12.78
C VAL A 282 8.74 32.66 -14.05
N HIS A 283 8.11 31.49 -14.02
CA HIS A 283 7.27 30.95 -15.09
C HIS A 283 5.91 30.53 -14.49
N VAL A 284 4.82 31.15 -14.93
CA VAL A 284 3.46 30.85 -14.41
C VAL A 284 2.84 29.74 -15.25
N ILE A 285 2.48 28.63 -14.61
CA ILE A 285 2.03 27.41 -15.27
C ILE A 285 0.51 27.40 -15.45
N ASP A 286 -0.22 27.76 -14.41
CA ASP A 286 -1.69 27.68 -14.32
C ASP A 286 -2.19 28.66 -13.26
N GLY A 287 -3.00 29.66 -13.65
CA GLY A 287 -3.46 30.77 -12.80
C GLY A 287 -2.66 32.08 -12.95
N SER A 288 -2.50 32.86 -11.87
CA SER A 288 -1.71 34.11 -11.85
C SER A 288 -0.96 34.33 -10.53
N VAL A 289 0.16 35.05 -10.58
CA VAL A 289 0.98 35.40 -9.40
C VAL A 289 1.22 36.91 -9.30
N GLU A 290 1.31 37.43 -8.08
CA GLU A 290 1.84 38.77 -7.84
C GLU A 290 3.36 38.71 -7.65
N ILE A 291 4.11 39.48 -8.45
CA ILE A 291 5.54 39.74 -8.26
C ILE A 291 5.72 41.15 -7.69
N LYS A 292 6.35 41.22 -6.51
CA LYS A 292 6.73 42.47 -5.85
C LYS A 292 8.25 42.63 -5.91
N SER A 293 8.71 43.56 -6.74
CA SER A 293 10.12 43.97 -6.79
C SER A 293 10.44 44.92 -5.63
N SER A 294 11.68 44.91 -5.15
CA SER A 294 12.15 45.85 -4.12
C SER A 294 12.15 47.33 -4.52
N GLN A 295 11.97 47.64 -5.82
CA GLN A 295 12.10 49.00 -6.38
C GLN A 295 10.91 49.46 -7.24
N HIS A 296 10.01 48.55 -7.64
CA HIS A 296 8.91 48.81 -8.58
C HIS A 296 7.55 48.41 -8.00
N GLU A 297 6.48 48.86 -8.66
CA GLU A 297 5.09 48.54 -8.31
C GLU A 297 4.77 47.04 -8.51
N THR A 298 3.73 46.52 -7.84
CA THR A 298 3.31 45.12 -7.95
C THR A 298 2.92 44.77 -9.38
N LEU A 299 3.51 43.70 -9.94
CA LEU A 299 3.19 43.17 -11.25
C LEU A 299 2.40 41.87 -11.11
N GLU A 300 1.22 41.77 -11.70
CA GLU A 300 0.51 40.49 -11.86
C GLU A 300 0.98 39.80 -13.14
N VAL A 301 1.37 38.53 -13.04
CA VAL A 301 1.81 37.69 -14.17
C VAL A 301 0.82 36.55 -14.36
N GLN A 302 0.27 36.44 -15.57
CA GLN A 302 -0.74 35.43 -15.94
C GLN A 302 -0.10 34.12 -16.42
N GLU A 303 -0.91 33.06 -16.51
CA GLU A 303 -0.55 31.75 -17.09
C GLU A 303 0.21 31.88 -18.42
N MET A 304 1.09 30.91 -18.69
CA MET A 304 1.88 30.82 -19.93
C MET A 304 2.83 32.00 -20.17
N HIS A 305 3.03 32.90 -19.20
CA HIS A 305 4.00 33.98 -19.24
C HIS A 305 5.18 33.73 -18.29
N ALA A 306 6.27 34.46 -18.51
CA ALA A 306 7.48 34.36 -17.71
C ALA A 306 8.21 35.69 -17.61
N ILE A 307 8.72 35.98 -16.41
CA ILE A 307 9.45 37.21 -16.08
C ILE A 307 10.85 36.83 -15.58
N ARG A 308 11.88 37.57 -16.00
CA ARG A 308 13.18 37.63 -15.33
C ARG A 308 13.31 38.96 -14.60
N MET A 309 13.88 38.96 -13.40
CA MET A 309 14.36 40.21 -12.80
C MET A 309 15.72 40.58 -13.39
N GLY A 310 15.72 41.64 -14.20
CA GLY A 310 16.91 42.34 -14.71
C GLY A 310 17.38 43.44 -13.77
N ASP A 311 18.46 44.14 -14.15
CA ASP A 311 18.99 45.25 -13.34
C ASP A 311 18.10 46.50 -13.37
N ASP A 312 17.33 46.68 -14.45
CA ASP A 312 16.41 47.81 -14.65
C ASP A 312 14.95 47.50 -14.20
N GLY A 313 14.63 46.24 -13.89
CA GLY A 313 13.29 45.81 -13.47
C GLY A 313 12.89 44.41 -13.98
N PRO A 314 11.60 44.04 -13.89
CA PRO A 314 11.09 42.82 -14.51
C PRO A 314 11.09 42.93 -16.04
N GLU A 315 11.58 41.88 -16.71
CA GLU A 315 11.64 41.72 -18.18
C GLU A 315 10.84 40.48 -18.59
N ASP A 316 10.00 40.59 -19.63
CA ASP A 316 9.36 39.42 -20.26
C ASP A 316 10.39 38.50 -20.90
N ILE A 317 10.24 37.19 -20.69
CA ILE A 317 11.11 36.15 -21.26
C ILE A 317 10.29 35.03 -21.92
N GLU A 318 10.95 34.22 -22.75
CA GLU A 318 10.33 33.03 -23.35
C GLU A 318 9.85 32.06 -22.27
N TYR A 319 8.54 31.78 -22.27
CA TYR A 319 7.94 30.80 -21.39
C TYR A 319 8.45 29.40 -21.70
N SER A 320 9.11 28.76 -20.73
CA SER A 320 9.82 27.49 -20.90
C SER A 320 9.69 26.61 -19.64
N PRO A 321 8.48 26.14 -19.29
CA PRO A 321 8.20 25.38 -18.07
C PRO A 321 8.82 23.98 -18.07
N ASP A 322 9.12 23.41 -19.24
CA ASP A 322 9.71 22.07 -19.39
C ASP A 322 11.13 21.93 -18.83
N ARG A 323 11.79 23.06 -18.54
CA ARG A 323 13.10 23.12 -17.89
C ARG A 323 13.03 22.78 -16.40
N PHE A 324 11.84 22.86 -15.80
CA PHE A 324 11.60 22.65 -14.38
C PHE A 324 11.22 21.20 -14.06
N LEU A 325 11.44 20.82 -12.80
CA LEU A 325 11.27 19.44 -12.36
C LEU A 325 9.79 19.12 -12.13
N LYS A 326 9.16 18.45 -13.09
CA LYS A 326 7.77 17.99 -12.96
C LYS A 326 7.62 16.86 -11.93
N THR A 327 6.49 16.81 -11.22
CA THR A 327 6.12 15.73 -10.27
C THR A 327 6.23 14.34 -10.90
N SER A 328 5.88 14.23 -12.20
CA SER A 328 5.99 13.00 -12.98
C SER A 328 7.44 12.50 -13.13
N VAL A 329 8.44 13.38 -13.15
CA VAL A 329 9.86 13.02 -13.23
C VAL A 329 10.38 12.52 -11.88
N ILE A 330 9.97 13.14 -10.77
CA ILE A 330 10.28 12.63 -9.41
C ILE A 330 9.66 11.24 -9.22
N ARG A 331 8.35 11.13 -9.50
CA ARG A 331 7.59 9.87 -9.42
C ARG A 331 8.17 8.80 -10.35
N GLY A 332 8.58 9.16 -11.56
CA GLY A 332 9.24 8.27 -12.52
C GLY A 332 10.60 7.76 -12.02
N ARG A 333 11.44 8.63 -11.46
CA ARG A 333 12.73 8.25 -10.86
C ARG A 333 12.55 7.38 -9.61
N GLN A 334 11.55 7.65 -8.78
CA GLN A 334 11.18 6.79 -7.64
C GLN A 334 10.69 5.42 -8.11
N ASN A 335 9.79 5.36 -9.09
CA ASN A 335 9.31 4.10 -9.65
C ASN A 335 10.48 3.27 -10.24
N ALA A 336 11.42 3.90 -10.94
CA ALA A 336 12.63 3.23 -11.44
C ALA A 336 13.58 2.74 -10.32
N PHE A 337 13.62 3.44 -9.17
CA PHE A 337 14.38 2.98 -8.00
C PHE A 337 13.68 1.79 -7.31
N ALA A 338 12.37 1.91 -7.07
CA ALA A 338 11.55 0.86 -6.47
C ALA A 338 11.55 -0.42 -7.34
N LEU A 339 11.49 -0.29 -8.67
CA LEU A 339 11.59 -1.42 -9.60
C LEU A 339 12.95 -2.11 -9.50
N ARG A 340 14.07 -1.37 -9.41
CA ARG A 340 15.40 -1.97 -9.18
C ARG A 340 15.51 -2.68 -7.83
N ARG A 341 14.85 -2.16 -6.78
CA ARG A 341 14.80 -2.80 -5.45
C ARG A 341 13.97 -4.08 -5.49
N TYR A 342 12.81 -4.04 -6.13
CA TYR A 342 11.93 -5.20 -6.33
C TYR A 342 12.62 -6.29 -7.16
N ASN A 343 13.29 -5.95 -8.27
CA ASN A 343 14.04 -6.94 -9.06
C ASN A 343 15.17 -7.59 -8.25
N ARG A 344 15.92 -6.83 -7.45
CA ARG A 344 16.94 -7.39 -6.55
C ARG A 344 16.32 -8.31 -5.49
N TRP A 345 15.18 -7.92 -4.92
CA TRP A 345 14.44 -8.78 -4.00
C TRP A 345 14.03 -10.09 -4.68
N LYS A 346 13.53 -10.02 -5.91
CA LYS A 346 13.12 -11.20 -6.69
C LYS A 346 14.30 -12.13 -6.99
N GLU A 347 15.41 -11.61 -7.50
CA GLU A 347 16.66 -12.37 -7.71
C GLU A 347 17.13 -13.06 -6.41
N TYR A 348 17.07 -12.36 -5.28
CA TYR A 348 17.40 -12.91 -3.96
C TYR A 348 16.38 -13.96 -3.49
N ALA A 349 15.09 -13.74 -3.69
CA ALA A 349 14.02 -14.66 -3.32
C ALA A 349 14.08 -15.97 -4.12
N GLU A 350 14.38 -15.90 -5.42
CA GLU A 350 14.64 -17.06 -6.28
C GLU A 350 15.86 -17.85 -5.77
N ALA A 351 16.97 -17.18 -5.49
CA ALA A 351 18.18 -17.81 -4.95
C ALA A 351 17.97 -18.43 -3.55
N LEU A 352 17.17 -17.79 -2.69
CA LEU A 352 16.80 -18.33 -1.38
C LEU A 352 15.90 -19.57 -1.50
N SER A 353 14.95 -19.56 -2.43
CA SER A 353 14.07 -20.71 -2.69
C SER A 353 14.81 -21.93 -3.28
N ALA A 354 15.98 -21.67 -3.88
CA ALA A 354 16.90 -22.68 -4.38
C ALA A 354 17.76 -23.36 -3.29
N ASP A 355 17.78 -22.85 -2.05
CA ASP A 355 18.48 -23.49 -0.94
C ASP A 355 17.73 -24.77 -0.50
N PRO A 356 18.34 -25.97 -0.55
CA PRO A 356 17.68 -27.24 -0.18
C PRO A 356 17.19 -27.32 1.27
N SER A 357 17.69 -26.45 2.16
CA SER A 357 17.24 -26.35 3.55
C SER A 357 15.93 -25.57 3.71
N VAL A 358 15.54 -24.75 2.72
CA VAL A 358 14.25 -24.05 2.72
C VAL A 358 13.15 -25.06 2.41
N LEU A 359 12.29 -25.29 3.41
CA LEU A 359 11.13 -26.17 3.34
C LEU A 359 9.99 -25.49 2.57
N LEU A 360 9.82 -24.20 2.86
CA LEU A 360 8.67 -23.41 2.43
C LEU A 360 9.10 -21.98 2.18
N HIS A 361 8.68 -21.44 1.05
CA HIS A 361 8.75 -20.00 0.78
C HIS A 361 7.48 -19.55 0.06
N TYR A 362 6.67 -18.75 0.75
CA TYR A 362 5.55 -18.03 0.16
C TYR A 362 6.00 -16.60 -0.11
N THR A 363 6.15 -16.25 -1.38
CA THR A 363 6.57 -14.91 -1.82
C THR A 363 5.40 -13.94 -1.98
N PHE A 364 4.15 -14.41 -2.02
CA PHE A 364 2.94 -13.61 -2.26
C PHE A 364 2.97 -12.81 -3.59
N GLU A 365 3.75 -13.28 -4.58
CA GLU A 365 3.72 -12.78 -5.96
C GLU A 365 2.48 -13.31 -6.71
N GLU A 366 1.30 -12.91 -6.25
CA GLU A 366 0.03 -13.23 -6.90
C GLU A 366 -0.52 -12.03 -7.67
N THR A 367 -1.10 -12.31 -8.83
CA THR A 367 -1.78 -11.35 -9.71
C THR A 367 -3.30 -11.39 -9.54
N ASP A 368 -3.88 -12.57 -9.32
CA ASP A 368 -5.31 -12.80 -9.15
C ASP A 368 -5.78 -12.46 -7.71
N PRO A 369 -6.61 -11.41 -7.51
CA PRO A 369 -7.14 -11.08 -6.18
C PRO A 369 -8.13 -12.09 -5.62
N SER A 370 -8.52 -13.12 -6.39
CA SER A 370 -9.39 -14.22 -5.99
C SER A 370 -8.67 -15.55 -5.75
N ALA A 371 -7.33 -15.58 -5.87
CA ALA A 371 -6.54 -16.79 -5.66
C ALA A 371 -6.74 -17.39 -4.27
N LEU A 372 -7.10 -18.69 -4.24
CA LEU A 372 -7.35 -19.45 -3.03
C LEU A 372 -6.09 -20.16 -2.49
N GLU A 373 -4.95 -20.02 -3.15
CA GLU A 373 -3.69 -20.67 -2.77
C GLU A 373 -2.52 -19.67 -2.69
N LEU A 374 -1.61 -19.93 -1.76
CA LEU A 374 -0.23 -19.43 -1.76
C LEU A 374 0.68 -20.54 -2.28
N ILE A 375 1.34 -20.30 -3.41
CA ILE A 375 2.26 -21.26 -4.02
C ILE A 375 3.54 -21.35 -3.19
N ASN A 376 3.93 -22.57 -2.79
CA ASN A 376 5.28 -22.81 -2.26
C ASN A 376 6.29 -22.80 -3.42
N VAL A 377 7.21 -21.85 -3.43
CA VAL A 377 8.25 -21.75 -4.48
C VAL A 377 9.57 -22.41 -4.09
N ALA A 378 9.65 -23.07 -2.92
CA ALA A 378 10.82 -23.85 -2.51
C ALA A 378 11.07 -25.05 -3.44
N THR A 379 12.34 -25.44 -3.57
CA THR A 379 12.79 -26.42 -4.58
C THR A 379 12.17 -27.82 -4.46
N ASP A 380 11.83 -28.26 -3.24
CA ASP A 380 11.20 -29.57 -3.00
C ASP A 380 9.78 -29.40 -2.42
N PRO A 381 8.73 -29.36 -3.28
CA PRO A 381 7.35 -29.18 -2.85
C PRO A 381 6.77 -30.40 -2.11
N SER A 382 7.53 -31.50 -1.94
CA SER A 382 7.12 -32.61 -1.08
C SER A 382 7.37 -32.35 0.41
N ARG A 383 8.22 -31.36 0.74
CA ARG A 383 8.60 -31.02 2.13
C ARG A 383 7.63 -30.05 2.81
N ALA A 384 6.91 -29.24 2.03
CA ALA A 384 5.81 -28.40 2.51
C ALA A 384 4.85 -28.04 1.38
N THR A 385 3.56 -27.92 1.69
CA THR A 385 2.50 -27.71 0.70
C THR A 385 2.36 -26.26 0.25
N ASN A 386 1.56 -26.02 -0.80
CA ASN A 386 0.86 -24.74 -0.97
C ASN A 386 0.00 -24.43 0.27
N GLY A 387 -0.28 -23.15 0.48
CA GLY A 387 -1.13 -22.69 1.58
C GLY A 387 -2.54 -22.36 1.09
N VAL A 388 -3.57 -22.92 1.72
CA VAL A 388 -4.98 -22.64 1.39
C VAL A 388 -5.41 -21.36 2.08
N VAL A 389 -5.79 -20.35 1.30
CA VAL A 389 -6.26 -19.03 1.77
C VAL A 389 -7.74 -19.12 2.14
N ILE A 390 -8.08 -18.74 3.38
CA ILE A 390 -9.45 -18.75 3.89
C ILE A 390 -9.78 -17.36 4.44
N GLY A 391 -10.81 -16.71 3.89
CA GLY A 391 -11.35 -15.43 4.39
C GLY A 391 -10.49 -14.18 4.12
N CYS A 392 -9.17 -14.33 4.07
CA CYS A 392 -8.23 -13.24 3.80
C CYS A 392 -8.54 -12.52 2.48
N GLN A 393 -8.28 -11.22 2.44
CA GLN A 393 -8.38 -10.41 1.22
C GLN A 393 -6.98 -10.08 0.68
N TRP A 394 -6.82 -10.20 -0.64
CA TRP A 394 -5.62 -9.79 -1.34
C TRP A 394 -5.57 -8.27 -1.55
N ASP A 395 -4.60 -7.59 -0.94
CA ASP A 395 -4.40 -6.13 -1.05
C ASP A 395 -2.92 -5.82 -1.38
N ARG A 396 -2.51 -4.55 -1.35
CA ARG A 396 -1.14 -4.10 -1.62
C ARG A 396 -0.18 -4.57 -0.55
N GLY A 397 0.90 -5.21 -1.00
CA GLY A 397 2.01 -5.64 -0.14
C GLY A 397 3.00 -4.52 0.17
N ARG A 398 4.15 -4.92 0.72
CA ARG A 398 5.27 -4.04 1.03
C ARG A 398 5.89 -3.43 -0.25
N TRP A 399 5.77 -4.15 -1.37
CA TRP A 399 6.14 -3.70 -2.71
C TRP A 399 4.91 -3.27 -3.50
N ARG A 400 5.03 -2.19 -4.30
CA ARG A 400 3.95 -1.75 -5.20
C ARG A 400 3.51 -2.79 -6.25
N SER A 401 4.42 -3.69 -6.62
CA SER A 401 4.19 -4.74 -7.62
C SER A 401 3.79 -6.09 -7.01
N LYS A 402 3.70 -6.19 -5.68
CA LYS A 402 3.41 -7.43 -4.95
C LYS A 402 2.17 -7.26 -4.08
N ARG A 403 1.46 -8.35 -3.82
CA ARG A 403 0.29 -8.34 -2.94
C ARG A 403 0.66 -8.78 -1.52
N ALA A 404 -0.25 -8.54 -0.59
CA ALA A 404 -0.30 -9.13 0.74
C ALA A 404 -1.65 -9.82 0.95
N LEU A 405 -1.70 -10.78 1.86
CA LEU A 405 -2.96 -11.18 2.48
C LEU A 405 -3.23 -10.28 3.69
N LEU A 406 -4.42 -9.70 3.72
CA LEU A 406 -4.98 -8.99 4.86
C LEU A 406 -5.80 -9.92 5.75
N TYR A 407 -5.64 -9.70 7.06
CA TYR A 407 -6.34 -10.39 8.12
C TYR A 407 -7.15 -9.34 8.88
N ARG A 408 -8.48 -9.42 8.78
CA ARG A 408 -9.45 -8.47 9.35
C ARG A 408 -10.56 -9.17 10.12
N ASN A 409 -10.99 -10.35 9.69
CA ASN A 409 -12.08 -11.13 10.30
C ASN A 409 -11.52 -12.31 11.08
N ALA A 410 -12.29 -12.82 12.06
CA ALA A 410 -11.89 -13.96 12.89
C ALA A 410 -11.54 -15.24 12.11
N SER A 411 -12.12 -15.43 10.93
CA SER A 411 -11.92 -16.60 10.09
C SER A 411 -10.64 -16.54 9.23
N ASP A 412 -10.04 -15.35 9.07
CA ASP A 412 -8.97 -15.11 8.09
C ASP A 412 -7.68 -15.87 8.44
N ARG A 413 -7.24 -16.82 7.62
CA ARG A 413 -6.04 -17.64 7.86
C ARG A 413 -5.49 -18.25 6.58
N VAL A 414 -4.24 -18.72 6.63
CA VAL A 414 -3.71 -19.65 5.63
C VAL A 414 -3.40 -20.99 6.29
N LEU A 415 -3.89 -22.08 5.70
CA LEU A 415 -3.67 -23.45 6.18
C LEU A 415 -2.65 -24.16 5.29
N PHE A 416 -1.60 -24.74 5.87
CA PHE A 416 -0.57 -25.46 5.12
C PHE A 416 0.03 -26.60 5.94
N GLN A 417 0.88 -27.42 5.31
CA GLN A 417 1.60 -28.50 5.98
C GLN A 417 3.11 -28.34 5.85
N VAL A 418 3.83 -28.68 6.92
CA VAL A 418 5.29 -28.87 6.95
C VAL A 418 5.56 -30.20 7.66
N PRO A 419 5.38 -31.35 6.98
CA PRO A 419 5.37 -32.66 7.64
C PRO A 419 6.71 -33.00 8.30
N GLY A 420 6.69 -33.33 9.59
CA GLY A 420 7.86 -33.79 10.31
C GLY A 420 8.13 -33.14 11.67
N ALA A 421 9.26 -33.53 12.24
CA ALA A 421 9.79 -33.04 13.50
C ALA A 421 11.25 -32.60 13.28
N PHE A 422 11.61 -31.41 13.74
CA PHE A 422 12.83 -30.72 13.32
C PHE A 422 13.72 -30.32 14.51
N ASP A 423 14.98 -30.74 14.51
CA ASP A 423 15.99 -30.35 15.53
C ASP A 423 16.46 -28.90 15.37
N LYS A 424 16.28 -28.32 14.18
CA LYS A 424 16.64 -26.94 13.87
C LYS A 424 15.57 -26.32 12.99
N ALA A 425 15.32 -25.03 13.18
CA ALA A 425 14.44 -24.29 12.29
C ALA A 425 14.82 -22.81 12.23
N THR A 426 14.53 -22.19 11.08
CA THR A 426 14.46 -20.74 10.92
C THR A 426 13.09 -20.39 10.37
N PHE A 427 12.41 -19.43 10.99
CA PHE A 427 11.19 -18.81 10.49
C PHE A 427 11.47 -17.34 10.21
N LEU A 428 11.13 -16.86 9.02
CA LEU A 428 11.18 -15.45 8.65
C LEU A 428 9.82 -15.02 8.10
N VAL A 429 9.33 -13.87 8.54
CA VAL A 429 8.07 -13.30 8.06
C VAL A 429 8.20 -11.80 7.84
N TRP A 430 7.62 -11.30 6.77
CA TRP A 430 7.34 -9.88 6.62
C TRP A 430 5.86 -9.62 6.93
N ALA A 431 5.62 -8.82 7.95
CA ALA A 431 4.29 -8.54 8.47
C ALA A 431 4.12 -7.06 8.81
N ARG A 432 2.89 -6.57 8.65
CA ARG A 432 2.42 -5.27 9.13
C ARG A 432 1.37 -5.55 10.21
N VAL A 433 1.63 -5.14 11.45
CA VAL A 433 0.64 -5.24 12.53
C VAL A 433 -0.22 -3.99 12.50
N ASP A 434 -1.53 -4.13 12.30
CA ASP A 434 -2.47 -3.00 12.28
C ASP A 434 -3.19 -2.84 13.62
N ALA A 435 -3.41 -3.93 14.35
CA ALA A 435 -3.89 -3.91 15.74
C ALA A 435 -3.53 -5.20 16.49
N ILE A 436 -3.49 -5.11 17.83
CA ILE A 436 -3.53 -6.26 18.73
C ILE A 436 -4.76 -6.05 19.63
N THR A 437 -5.70 -6.99 19.61
CA THR A 437 -7.00 -6.88 20.31
C THR A 437 -7.26 -8.02 21.31
N GLN A 438 -6.28 -8.89 21.51
CA GLN A 438 -6.24 -9.90 22.58
C GLN A 438 -4.96 -9.74 23.40
N GLU A 439 -4.86 -10.43 24.54
CA GLU A 439 -3.62 -10.51 25.34
C GLU A 439 -2.43 -11.02 24.51
N THR A 440 -2.71 -11.94 23.58
CA THR A 440 -1.79 -12.56 22.64
C THR A 440 -2.45 -12.75 21.27
N THR A 441 -1.70 -12.44 20.23
CA THR A 441 -2.04 -12.60 18.81
C THR A 441 -1.08 -13.61 18.20
N SER A 442 -1.57 -14.50 17.33
CA SER A 442 -0.71 -15.43 16.57
C SER A 442 -0.07 -14.73 15.37
N LEU A 443 1.19 -15.03 15.09
CA LEU A 443 1.75 -14.94 13.73
C LEU A 443 1.63 -16.31 13.05
N LEU A 444 2.06 -17.36 13.73
CA LEU A 444 2.15 -18.72 13.19
C LEU A 444 1.94 -19.75 14.31
N MET A 445 1.08 -20.75 14.09
CA MET A 445 0.82 -21.81 15.06
C MET A 445 0.63 -23.17 14.40
N THR A 446 0.97 -24.24 15.12
CA THR A 446 0.69 -25.62 14.71
C THR A 446 -0.74 -26.04 15.06
N GLU A 447 -1.39 -26.78 14.17
CA GLU A 447 -2.72 -27.36 14.34
C GLU A 447 -2.64 -28.85 14.75
N HIS A 448 -3.57 -29.30 15.60
CA HIS A 448 -3.72 -30.68 16.01
C HIS A 448 -4.28 -31.53 14.85
N PRO A 449 -3.63 -32.64 14.44
CA PRO A 449 -4.08 -33.45 13.29
C PRO A 449 -5.50 -34.01 13.46
N GLY A 450 -5.91 -34.29 14.70
CA GLY A 450 -7.28 -34.71 15.01
C GLY A 450 -8.36 -33.63 14.84
N ARG A 451 -8.03 -32.34 14.95
CA ARG A 451 -8.97 -31.26 14.61
C ARG A 451 -9.00 -31.07 13.10
N ARG A 452 -7.84 -31.18 12.42
CA ARG A 452 -7.77 -31.16 10.95
C ARG A 452 -8.59 -32.29 10.30
N ALA A 453 -8.62 -33.47 10.93
CA ALA A 453 -9.41 -34.63 10.48
C ALA A 453 -10.92 -34.37 10.35
N LEU A 454 -11.46 -33.33 10.98
CA LEU A 454 -12.86 -32.91 10.80
C LEU A 454 -13.14 -32.28 9.42
N PHE A 455 -12.08 -31.87 8.70
CA PHE A 455 -12.16 -31.12 7.45
C PHE A 455 -11.37 -31.76 6.29
N SER A 456 -10.71 -32.92 6.53
CA SER A 456 -9.96 -33.67 5.52
C SER A 456 -10.74 -34.91 5.04
N PRO A 457 -10.46 -35.42 3.83
CA PRO A 457 -10.93 -36.72 3.37
C PRO A 457 -10.53 -37.88 4.32
N ALA A 458 -11.36 -38.92 4.39
CA ALA A 458 -11.14 -40.05 5.29
C ALA A 458 -9.90 -40.90 4.95
N ASP A 459 -9.38 -40.78 3.73
CA ASP A 459 -8.19 -41.45 3.21
C ASP A 459 -6.92 -40.58 3.24
N ASP A 460 -6.99 -39.37 3.80
CA ASP A 460 -5.86 -38.44 3.97
C ASP A 460 -4.79 -39.02 4.91
N LYS A 461 -3.75 -39.61 4.30
CA LYS A 461 -2.63 -40.25 5.01
C LYS A 461 -1.86 -39.28 5.90
N SER A 462 -1.81 -37.99 5.56
CA SER A 462 -1.02 -36.98 6.29
C SER A 462 -1.42 -36.92 7.77
N ILE A 463 -2.72 -37.05 8.07
CA ILE A 463 -3.26 -37.10 9.43
C ILE A 463 -2.76 -38.33 10.18
N SER A 464 -2.84 -39.51 9.54
CA SER A 464 -2.42 -40.77 10.17
C SER A 464 -0.91 -40.79 10.48
N GLU A 465 -0.10 -40.16 9.63
CA GLU A 465 1.34 -40.04 9.82
C GLU A 465 1.70 -38.99 10.88
N ALA A 466 1.03 -37.84 10.90
CA ALA A 466 1.20 -36.82 11.94
C ALA A 466 0.80 -37.36 13.32
N MET A 467 -0.33 -38.07 13.43
CA MET A 467 -0.72 -38.79 14.66
C MET A 467 0.36 -39.79 15.12
N LYS A 468 1.00 -40.49 14.19
CA LYS A 468 2.08 -41.46 14.46
C LYS A 468 3.43 -40.79 14.79
N ARG A 469 3.65 -39.55 14.37
CA ARG A 469 4.77 -38.71 14.83
C ARG A 469 4.50 -38.17 16.23
N ARG A 470 3.33 -37.56 16.44
CA ARG A 470 2.87 -37.00 17.72
C ARG A 470 2.91 -38.02 18.86
N SER A 471 2.51 -39.27 18.62
CA SER A 471 2.54 -40.33 19.65
C SER A 471 3.93 -40.74 20.15
N LYS A 472 5.01 -40.16 19.61
CA LYS A 472 6.41 -40.42 19.97
C LYS A 472 7.12 -39.22 20.63
N THR A 473 6.48 -38.07 20.74
CA THR A 473 7.04 -36.87 21.37
C THR A 473 6.09 -36.32 22.43
N THR A 474 6.61 -35.48 23.32
CA THR A 474 5.80 -34.71 24.25
C THR A 474 5.31 -33.38 23.65
N VAL A 475 5.78 -32.98 22.46
CA VAL A 475 5.40 -31.71 21.83
C VAL A 475 3.96 -31.76 21.32
N GLU A 476 3.15 -30.85 21.85
CA GLU A 476 1.74 -30.69 21.50
C GLU A 476 1.48 -29.54 20.53
N THR A 477 2.20 -28.43 20.68
CA THR A 477 2.08 -27.25 19.79
C THR A 477 3.39 -26.46 19.70
N VAL A 478 3.70 -25.89 18.54
CA VAL A 478 4.69 -24.81 18.36
C VAL A 478 3.94 -23.51 18.03
N ARG A 479 4.36 -22.38 18.62
CA ARG A 479 3.68 -21.08 18.50
C ARG A 479 4.65 -19.93 18.35
N TRP A 480 4.34 -19.02 17.44
CA TRP A 480 4.96 -17.71 17.31
C TRP A 480 3.88 -16.65 17.50
N GLU A 481 3.98 -15.89 18.59
CA GLU A 481 2.93 -15.01 19.10
C GLU A 481 3.46 -13.60 19.40
N LEU A 482 2.56 -12.62 19.42
CA LEU A 482 2.79 -11.22 19.77
C LEU A 482 1.89 -10.83 20.94
N SER A 483 2.39 -10.09 21.92
CA SER A 483 1.61 -9.60 23.07
C SER A 483 1.81 -8.11 23.26
N GLN A 484 0.73 -7.32 23.14
CA GLN A 484 0.76 -5.89 23.47
C GLN A 484 0.91 -5.67 24.99
N HIS A 485 0.24 -6.48 25.81
CA HIS A 485 0.26 -6.31 27.27
C HIS A 485 1.67 -6.41 27.85
N THR A 486 2.48 -7.36 27.34
CA THR A 486 3.88 -7.54 27.78
C THR A 486 4.90 -6.89 26.85
N ASN A 487 4.45 -6.25 25.76
CA ASN A 487 5.24 -5.71 24.65
C ASN A 487 6.19 -6.71 23.96
N ASN A 488 5.88 -8.01 24.00
CA ASN A 488 6.81 -9.06 23.58
C ASN A 488 6.42 -9.76 22.27
N VAL A 489 7.44 -10.20 21.53
CA VAL A 489 7.34 -11.37 20.64
C VAL A 489 7.67 -12.62 21.45
N MET A 490 6.98 -13.72 21.17
CA MET A 490 7.07 -14.98 21.89
C MET A 490 7.24 -16.14 20.91
N PHE A 491 8.23 -16.99 21.13
CA PHE A 491 8.29 -18.31 20.48
C PHE A 491 8.20 -19.37 21.57
N SER A 492 7.26 -20.32 21.43
CA SER A 492 7.02 -21.34 22.45
C SER A 492 6.72 -22.72 21.88
N VAL A 493 7.10 -23.74 22.66
CA VAL A 493 6.82 -25.15 22.44
C VAL A 493 6.05 -25.65 23.66
N GLY A 494 4.80 -26.05 23.43
CA GLY A 494 3.90 -26.55 24.47
C GLY A 494 3.93 -28.08 24.52
N HIS A 495 4.03 -28.62 25.73
CA HIS A 495 4.00 -30.06 26.04
C HIS A 495 2.76 -30.46 26.86
N GLY A 496 1.77 -29.57 26.91
CA GLY A 496 0.58 -29.70 27.74
C GLY A 496 -0.23 -28.40 27.81
N ILE A 497 -1.13 -28.34 28.79
CA ILE A 497 -2.13 -27.25 28.91
C ILE A 497 -1.71 -26.18 29.93
N LYS A 498 -0.86 -26.50 30.91
CA LYS A 498 -0.44 -25.53 31.94
C LYS A 498 0.74 -24.71 31.45
N GLU A 499 0.90 -23.48 31.94
CA GLU A 499 2.02 -22.62 31.57
C GLU A 499 3.40 -23.25 31.86
N SER A 500 3.52 -24.07 32.91
CA SER A 500 4.71 -24.88 33.24
C SER A 500 5.11 -25.88 32.16
N ASP A 501 4.15 -26.24 31.30
CA ASP A 501 4.31 -27.25 30.27
C ASP A 501 4.85 -26.61 28.97
N TYR A 502 5.14 -25.31 28.97
CA TYR A 502 5.71 -24.58 27.82
C TYR A 502 7.17 -24.27 28.05
N ASP A 503 7.99 -24.57 27.04
CA ASP A 503 9.25 -23.87 26.84
C ASP A 503 9.00 -22.62 26.01
N LYS A 504 9.40 -21.45 26.50
CA LYS A 504 9.12 -20.16 25.85
C LYS A 504 10.28 -19.18 25.94
N LEU A 505 10.51 -18.45 24.85
CA LEU A 505 11.33 -17.24 24.84
C LEU A 505 10.45 -16.05 24.46
N ALA A 506 10.34 -15.10 25.38
CA ALA A 506 9.70 -13.80 25.19
C ALA A 506 10.76 -12.69 25.14
N VAL A 507 10.63 -11.76 24.19
CA VAL A 507 11.59 -10.66 23.97
C VAL A 507 10.81 -9.38 23.61
N ASP A 508 11.22 -8.23 24.16
CA ASP A 508 10.62 -6.92 23.85
C ASP A 508 10.66 -6.64 22.34
N HIS A 509 9.51 -6.28 21.78
CA HIS A 509 9.32 -6.16 20.34
C HIS A 509 8.56 -4.86 20.01
N PRO A 510 9.25 -3.81 19.52
CA PRO A 510 8.67 -2.48 19.31
C PRO A 510 7.36 -2.44 18.52
N TYR A 511 7.14 -3.34 17.55
CA TYR A 511 5.91 -3.35 16.73
C TYR A 511 4.68 -3.95 17.44
N THR A 512 4.81 -4.41 18.69
CA THR A 512 3.64 -4.71 19.54
C THR A 512 3.01 -3.44 20.12
N ARG A 513 3.75 -2.32 20.11
CA ARG A 513 3.31 -1.00 20.62
C ARG A 513 2.54 -0.25 19.55
N SER A 514 1.49 0.46 19.96
CA SER A 514 0.57 1.14 19.05
C SER A 514 1.17 2.35 18.32
N ASP A 515 2.31 2.90 18.77
CA ASP A 515 3.08 3.91 18.03
C ASP A 515 3.79 3.36 16.78
N ARG A 516 3.77 2.04 16.57
CA ARG A 516 4.43 1.33 15.46
C ARG A 516 3.47 0.53 14.57
N TRP A 517 2.18 0.50 14.89
CA TRP A 517 1.19 -0.17 14.04
C TRP A 517 1.08 0.49 12.66
N GLY A 518 0.62 -0.26 11.66
CA GLY A 518 0.57 0.17 10.27
C GLY A 518 1.92 0.21 9.55
N THR A 519 3.02 -0.18 10.21
CA THR A 519 4.36 -0.22 9.58
C THR A 519 4.87 -1.65 9.39
N TRP A 520 5.54 -1.92 8.27
CA TRP A 520 6.09 -3.23 7.95
C TRP A 520 7.33 -3.55 8.80
N ALA A 521 7.41 -4.79 9.27
CA ALA A 521 8.55 -5.37 9.99
C ALA A 521 8.99 -6.67 9.32
N CYS A 522 10.30 -6.90 9.28
CA CYS A 522 10.85 -8.24 9.08
C CYS A 522 11.06 -8.86 10.47
N MET A 523 10.27 -9.86 10.82
CA MET A 523 10.42 -10.61 12.06
C MET A 523 11.06 -11.96 11.75
N GLY A 524 11.90 -12.46 12.64
CA GLY A 524 12.57 -13.74 12.48
C GLY A 524 12.76 -14.47 13.80
N VAL A 525 12.75 -15.80 13.77
CA VAL A 525 13.16 -16.62 14.90
C VAL A 525 13.93 -17.85 14.43
N THR A 526 15.09 -18.09 15.06
CA THR A 526 15.90 -19.30 14.85
C THR A 526 15.84 -20.17 16.10
N CYS A 527 15.73 -21.48 15.93
CA CYS A 527 15.77 -22.45 17.01
C CYS A 527 16.79 -23.56 16.69
N ASP A 528 17.68 -23.84 17.65
CA ASP A 528 18.49 -25.05 17.70
C ASP A 528 18.06 -25.85 18.94
N VAL A 529 17.32 -26.94 18.75
CA VAL A 529 16.77 -27.76 19.84
C VAL A 529 17.87 -28.44 20.64
N LYS A 530 18.95 -28.86 19.98
CA LYS A 530 20.06 -29.59 20.61
C LYS A 530 20.87 -28.67 21.53
N GLU A 531 21.19 -27.46 21.05
CA GLU A 531 21.80 -26.41 21.88
C GLU A 531 20.76 -25.67 22.74
N ARG A 532 19.48 -26.08 22.65
CA ARG A 532 18.28 -25.48 23.25
C ARG A 532 18.15 -23.97 23.03
N THR A 533 18.83 -23.43 22.02
CA THR A 533 19.01 -21.99 21.85
C THR A 533 17.97 -21.44 20.90
N VAL A 534 17.29 -20.36 21.32
CA VAL A 534 16.32 -19.62 20.51
C VAL A 534 16.76 -18.17 20.43
N THR A 535 16.69 -17.57 19.24
CA THR A 535 17.00 -16.16 19.03
C THR A 535 15.90 -15.52 18.18
N HIS A 536 15.33 -14.42 18.68
CA HIS A 536 14.43 -13.55 17.92
C HIS A 536 15.22 -12.45 17.21
N TYR A 537 14.75 -12.10 16.02
CA TYR A 537 15.32 -11.07 15.15
C TYR A 537 14.22 -10.08 14.71
N LEU A 538 14.61 -8.81 14.60
CA LEU A 538 13.78 -7.75 14.03
C LEU A 538 14.63 -6.95 13.06
N ASN A 539 14.14 -6.77 11.83
CA ASN A 539 14.78 -5.97 10.78
C ASN A 539 16.27 -6.32 10.59
N GLY A 540 16.56 -7.62 10.52
CA GLY A 540 17.91 -8.14 10.31
C GLY A 540 18.84 -8.10 11.52
N GLN A 541 18.37 -7.68 12.71
CA GLN A 541 19.18 -7.60 13.94
C GLN A 541 18.62 -8.55 15.03
N PRO A 542 19.47 -9.24 15.81
CA PRO A 542 19.00 -10.02 16.95
C PRO A 542 18.49 -9.07 18.04
N ILE A 543 17.29 -9.35 18.55
CA ILE A 543 16.67 -8.57 19.64
C ILE A 543 16.69 -9.30 20.99
N GLY A 544 16.87 -10.63 20.99
CA GLY A 544 17.04 -11.39 22.21
C GLY A 544 17.27 -12.88 21.95
N THR A 545 18.15 -13.47 22.76
CA THR A 545 18.48 -14.90 22.75
C THR A 545 18.18 -15.49 24.12
N GLY A 546 17.68 -16.72 24.15
CA GLY A 546 17.44 -17.46 25.38
C GLY A 546 17.52 -18.97 25.15
N GLN A 547 17.25 -19.73 26.21
CA GLN A 547 17.30 -21.20 26.17
C GLN A 547 15.98 -21.82 26.59
N PHE A 548 15.56 -22.84 25.85
CA PHE A 548 14.50 -23.77 26.26
C PHE A 548 15.00 -24.71 27.35
N THR A 549 14.09 -25.20 28.19
CA THR A 549 14.39 -26.16 29.25
C THR A 549 14.60 -27.55 28.67
N ARG A 550 13.66 -28.00 27.81
CA ARG A 550 13.67 -29.30 27.12
C ARG A 550 14.41 -29.20 25.78
N ALA A 551 14.82 -30.35 25.25
CA ALA A 551 15.46 -30.51 23.95
C ALA A 551 14.63 -31.49 23.09
N GLU A 552 13.37 -31.13 22.83
CA GLU A 552 12.43 -31.92 22.03
C GLU A 552 12.29 -31.31 20.62
N PRO A 553 12.34 -32.11 19.54
CA PRO A 553 12.24 -31.61 18.17
C PRO A 553 10.93 -30.86 17.90
N LEU A 554 10.99 -29.79 17.11
CA LEU A 554 9.83 -28.99 16.73
C LEU A 554 8.89 -29.81 15.83
N LEU A 555 7.77 -30.27 16.36
CA LEU A 555 6.72 -30.93 15.59
C LEU A 555 5.87 -29.88 14.87
N LEU A 556 5.99 -29.78 13.54
CA LEU A 556 5.28 -28.77 12.75
C LEU A 556 4.00 -29.35 12.15
N ASP A 557 4.12 -30.35 11.28
CA ASP A 557 3.02 -31.09 10.63
C ASP A 557 1.95 -30.22 9.96
N PHE A 558 0.94 -29.73 10.69
CA PHE A 558 -0.11 -28.85 10.18
C PHE A 558 0.07 -27.44 10.77
N MET A 559 -0.05 -26.41 9.93
CA MET A 559 0.28 -25.03 10.29
C MET A 559 -0.86 -24.07 9.91
N GLU A 560 -1.14 -23.09 10.78
CA GLU A 560 -2.00 -21.93 10.50
C GLU A 560 -1.18 -20.63 10.57
N LEU A 561 -1.25 -19.81 9.52
CA LEU A 561 -0.68 -18.44 9.46
C LEU A 561 -1.78 -17.42 9.79
N GLY A 562 -1.46 -16.45 10.65
CA GLY A 562 -2.41 -15.43 11.11
C GLY A 562 -3.32 -15.95 12.21
N ASN A 563 -4.64 -16.03 11.95
CA ASN A 563 -5.62 -16.41 12.98
C ASN A 563 -5.67 -17.92 13.22
N PHE A 564 -5.80 -18.30 14.49
CA PHE A 564 -5.84 -19.71 14.90
C PHE A 564 -7.27 -20.25 15.05
N GLY A 565 -7.45 -21.56 14.87
CA GLY A 565 -8.69 -22.29 15.12
C GLY A 565 -8.92 -22.53 16.60
N THR A 566 -10.10 -22.17 17.09
CA THR A 566 -10.51 -22.42 18.49
C THR A 566 -11.97 -22.86 18.53
N THR A 567 -12.28 -23.91 19.28
CA THR A 567 -13.66 -24.38 19.45
C THR A 567 -14.41 -23.52 20.49
N VAL A 568 -15.75 -23.58 20.48
CA VAL A 568 -16.57 -22.90 21.49
C VAL A 568 -16.24 -23.40 22.90
N GLU A 569 -16.10 -24.72 23.07
CA GLU A 569 -15.72 -25.36 24.34
C GLU A 569 -14.32 -24.91 24.82
N GLU A 570 -13.34 -24.78 23.91
CA GLU A 570 -12.02 -24.25 24.25
C GLU A 570 -12.08 -22.79 24.70
N LEU A 571 -12.89 -21.95 24.04
CA LEU A 571 -13.10 -20.56 24.44
C LEU A 571 -13.79 -20.47 25.81
N GLU A 572 -14.86 -21.22 26.05
CA GLU A 572 -15.55 -21.26 27.34
C GLU A 572 -14.62 -21.73 28.47
N ARG A 573 -13.89 -22.84 28.25
CA ARG A 573 -12.94 -23.41 29.23
C ARG A 573 -11.77 -22.47 29.56
N THR A 574 -11.41 -21.57 28.65
CA THR A 574 -10.28 -20.64 28.80
C THR A 574 -10.70 -19.19 29.09
N GLY A 575 -12.00 -18.91 29.23
CA GLY A 575 -12.51 -17.54 29.39
C GLY A 575 -12.18 -16.63 28.19
N GLY A 576 -12.09 -17.20 26.99
CA GLY A 576 -11.69 -16.53 25.75
C GLY A 576 -10.18 -16.43 25.53
N SER A 577 -9.34 -16.76 26.51
CA SER A 577 -7.87 -16.63 26.41
C SER A 577 -7.18 -17.61 25.44
N ALA A 578 -7.90 -18.58 24.87
CA ALA A 578 -7.43 -19.37 23.73
C ALA A 578 -7.53 -18.66 22.37
N GLN A 579 -8.31 -17.56 22.26
CA GLN A 579 -8.49 -16.84 21.00
C GLN A 579 -7.19 -16.19 20.54
N ARG A 580 -6.77 -16.44 19.29
CA ARG A 580 -5.63 -15.77 18.65
C ARG A 580 -6.06 -15.17 17.32
N ARG A 581 -6.03 -13.84 17.21
CA ARG A 581 -6.29 -13.15 15.94
C ARG A 581 -5.20 -12.13 15.62
N PHE A 582 -4.66 -12.25 14.42
CA PHE A 582 -3.81 -11.29 13.75
C PHE A 582 -4.69 -10.26 13.03
N TYR A 583 -4.40 -8.97 13.24
CA TYR A 583 -5.00 -7.88 12.49
C TYR A 583 -3.87 -7.14 11.79
N GLY A 584 -3.83 -7.20 10.47
CA GLY A 584 -2.64 -6.79 9.73
C GLY A 584 -2.54 -7.33 8.32
N ALA A 585 -1.33 -7.25 7.78
CA ALA A 585 -0.94 -7.77 6.48
C ALA A 585 0.27 -8.71 6.60
N ILE A 586 0.34 -9.77 5.79
CA ILE A 586 1.54 -10.59 5.59
C ILE A 586 1.79 -10.70 4.09
N ASP A 587 3.04 -10.49 3.66
CA ASP A 587 3.44 -10.61 2.26
C ASP A 587 4.71 -11.45 2.02
N GLU A 588 5.27 -12.10 3.04
CA GLU A 588 6.39 -13.03 2.85
C GLU A 588 6.49 -13.97 4.05
N LEU A 589 6.62 -15.28 3.80
CA LEU A 589 6.88 -16.29 4.82
C LEU A 589 7.92 -17.29 4.29
N MET A 590 8.99 -17.52 5.05
CA MET A 590 10.01 -18.54 4.77
C MET A 590 10.24 -19.42 5.99
N ILE A 591 10.34 -20.73 5.78
CA ILE A 591 10.69 -21.72 6.81
C ILE A 591 11.82 -22.61 6.29
N ALA A 592 12.90 -22.76 7.06
CA ALA A 592 14.03 -23.64 6.76
C ALA A 592 14.31 -24.64 7.90
N ASP A 593 14.88 -25.80 7.57
CA ASP A 593 15.23 -26.89 8.51
C ASP A 593 16.61 -26.73 9.19
N ARG A 594 17.24 -25.56 9.02
CA ARG A 594 18.50 -25.18 9.67
C ARG A 594 18.39 -23.83 10.36
N VAL A 595 19.33 -23.56 11.25
CA VAL A 595 19.57 -22.21 11.76
C VAL A 595 20.29 -21.39 10.68
N PHE A 596 19.70 -20.26 10.31
CA PHE A 596 20.35 -19.23 9.52
C PHE A 596 21.24 -18.37 10.44
N ASP A 597 22.41 -17.96 9.96
CA ASP A 597 23.27 -17.05 10.70
C ASP A 597 22.77 -15.59 10.63
N ALA A 598 23.31 -14.73 11.49
CA ALA A 598 22.89 -13.33 11.56
C ALA A 598 23.13 -12.53 10.25
N SER A 599 24.06 -12.97 9.40
CA SER A 599 24.31 -12.35 8.08
C SER A 599 23.28 -12.78 7.05
N GLU A 600 22.80 -14.02 7.10
CA GLU A 600 21.69 -14.53 6.27
C GLU A 600 20.37 -13.84 6.63
N ILE A 601 20.04 -13.77 7.93
CA ILE A 601 18.85 -13.06 8.45
C ILE A 601 18.90 -11.57 8.06
N LYS A 602 20.08 -10.94 8.16
CA LYS A 602 20.29 -9.55 7.73
C LYS A 602 20.12 -9.39 6.21
N SER A 603 20.62 -10.33 5.41
CA SER A 603 20.51 -10.31 3.95
C SER A 603 19.05 -10.42 3.49
N PHE A 604 18.23 -11.22 4.17
CA PHE A 604 16.80 -11.31 3.92
C PHE A 604 16.09 -9.96 4.14
N TRP A 605 16.43 -9.25 5.21
CA TRP A 605 15.89 -7.90 5.47
C TRP A 605 16.42 -6.84 4.47
N GLU A 606 17.72 -6.81 4.19
CA GLU A 606 18.33 -5.80 3.30
C GLU A 606 17.84 -5.91 1.85
N ASN A 607 17.56 -7.13 1.37
CA ASN A 607 16.94 -7.35 0.07
C ASN A 607 15.41 -7.15 0.13
N GLY A 608 14.74 -7.59 1.20
CA GLY A 608 13.30 -7.43 1.38
C GLY A 608 12.80 -5.99 1.58
N LYS A 609 13.64 -5.05 2.02
CA LYS A 609 13.22 -3.66 2.22
C LYS A 609 12.96 -2.93 0.88
N PRO A 610 11.86 -2.16 0.71
CA PRO A 610 11.64 -1.31 -0.48
C PRO A 610 12.77 -0.31 -0.80
#